data_AF-A0A6V7Q3F0-F1
#
_entry.id   AF-A0A6V7Q3F0-F1
#
_cell.length_a   1.000
_cell.length_b   1.000
_cell.length_c   1.000
_cell.angle_alpha   90.00
_cell.angle_beta   90.00
_cell.angle_gamma   90.00
#
_symmetry.space_group_name_H-M   'P 1'
#
loop_
_entity.id
_entity.type
_entity.pdbx_description
1 polymer ?
#
loop_
_entity_poly.entity_id
_entity_poly.type
_entity_poly.pdbx_seq_one_letter_code
_entity_poly.pdbx_strand_id
1 'polypeptide(L)'
;MMEEDQERIEKFLTSTTPSALVLASKDIDIGRKDLVDLTSHMAFVSSDVINAYQNLLKEAEGDKCIYTTSFLYQTLGTAMSPEMFLVDITEERINEAKYWFIPLFDFEHWHLLAVDLQGGKYLHLSSIKTLNTTRGLKKQ
;
A
#
# COMPACT_ATOMS: atom_id res chain seq x y z
N MET A 1 -21.07 -6.60 -10.48
CA MET A 1 -21.23 -5.54 -9.47
C MET A 1 -22.72 -5.21 -9.46
N MET A 2 -23.42 -5.45 -8.36
CA MET A 2 -24.89 -5.34 -8.33
C MET A 2 -25.27 -3.85 -8.29
N GLU A 3 -26.35 -3.44 -8.96
CA GLU A 3 -26.79 -2.02 -9.08
C GLU A 3 -26.85 -1.30 -7.72
N GLU A 4 -27.20 -2.02 -6.65
CA GLU A 4 -27.23 -1.53 -5.28
C GLU A 4 -25.87 -1.05 -4.76
N ASP A 5 -24.77 -1.72 -5.14
CA ASP A 5 -23.41 -1.31 -4.72
C ASP A 5 -22.99 -0.04 -5.45
N GLN A 6 -23.37 0.10 -6.73
CA GLN A 6 -23.11 1.30 -7.50
C GLN A 6 -23.86 2.50 -6.93
N GLU A 7 -25.15 2.36 -6.60
CA GLU A 7 -25.94 3.43 -5.98
C GLU A 7 -25.36 3.85 -4.63
N ARG A 8 -24.89 2.89 -3.82
CA ARG A 8 -24.22 3.18 -2.53
C ARG A 8 -22.94 3.98 -2.72
N ILE A 9 -22.10 3.62 -3.69
CA ILE A 9 -20.86 4.32 -4.02
C ILE A 9 -21.17 5.75 -4.50
N GLU A 10 -22.09 5.90 -5.47
CA GLU A 10 -22.47 7.20 -6.01
C GLU A 10 -23.04 8.13 -4.94
N LYS A 11 -23.91 7.62 -4.06
CA LYS A 11 -24.47 8.38 -2.93
C LYS A 11 -23.37 8.82 -1.94
N PHE A 12 -22.40 7.96 -1.66
CA PHE A 12 -21.28 8.30 -0.79
C PHE A 12 -20.39 9.39 -1.41
N LEU A 13 -20.12 9.31 -2.71
CA LEU A 13 -19.27 10.26 -3.45
C LEU A 13 -19.92 11.62 -3.72
N THR A 14 -21.25 11.71 -3.70
CA THR A 14 -22.01 12.93 -4.01
C THR A 14 -22.61 13.62 -2.79
N SER A 15 -22.72 12.94 -1.64
CA SER A 15 -23.26 13.53 -0.38
C SER A 15 -22.59 14.86 0.00
N THR A 16 -23.29 15.87 0.49
CA THR A 16 -22.65 17.12 0.95
C THR A 16 -22.29 17.09 2.43
N THR A 17 -22.62 16.01 3.13
CA THR A 17 -22.34 15.81 4.55
C THR A 17 -20.88 15.40 4.72
N PRO A 18 -20.10 16.02 5.63
CA PRO A 18 -18.81 15.50 6.03
C PRO A 18 -19.02 14.09 6.58
N SER A 19 -18.61 13.09 5.83
CA SER A 19 -18.67 11.69 6.23
C SER A 19 -17.25 11.17 6.21
N ALA A 20 -16.62 11.06 7.37
CA ALA A 20 -15.44 10.23 7.51
C ALA A 20 -15.92 8.78 7.43
N LEU A 21 -15.45 8.03 6.43
CA LEU A 21 -15.60 6.59 6.48
C LEU A 21 -14.45 6.10 7.36
N VAL A 22 -14.63 6.17 8.68
CA VAL A 22 -13.63 5.65 9.61
C VAL A 22 -13.60 4.14 9.42
N LEU A 23 -12.65 3.66 8.61
CA LEU A 23 -12.26 2.26 8.64
C LEU A 23 -11.54 2.07 9.97
N ALA A 24 -12.34 1.78 11.00
CA ALA A 24 -11.90 1.61 12.38
C ALA A 24 -10.91 0.45 12.58
N SER A 25 -10.41 -0.17 11.51
CA SER A 25 -9.66 -1.41 11.62
C SER A 25 -8.27 -1.21 12.20
N LYS A 26 -7.49 -0.16 11.87
CA LYS A 26 -6.09 -0.04 12.34
C LYS A 26 -5.49 1.38 12.22
N ASP A 27 -5.96 2.34 13.03
CA ASP A 27 -5.34 3.68 13.19
C ASP A 27 -5.19 4.55 11.91
N ILE A 28 -5.99 4.29 10.86
CA ILE A 28 -6.01 5.10 9.64
C ILE A 28 -7.42 5.65 9.43
N ASP A 29 -7.56 6.96 9.62
CA ASP A 29 -8.81 7.68 9.36
C ASP A 29 -8.93 8.01 7.86
N ILE A 30 -9.77 7.26 7.15
CA ILE A 30 -10.08 7.55 5.74
C ILE A 30 -11.26 8.51 5.66
N GLY A 31 -10.97 9.73 5.20
CA GLY A 31 -12.01 10.69 4.89
C GLY A 31 -12.65 10.41 3.53
N ARG A 32 -13.84 10.98 3.31
CA ARG A 32 -14.43 11.03 1.96
C ARG A 32 -13.48 11.64 0.93
N LYS A 33 -12.68 12.65 1.32
CA LYS A 33 -11.69 13.29 0.42
C LYS A 33 -10.74 12.24 -0.18
N ASP A 34 -10.29 11.30 0.64
CA ASP A 34 -9.33 10.28 0.26
C ASP A 34 -9.96 9.24 -0.68
N LEU A 35 -11.27 9.00 -0.55
CA LEU A 35 -12.01 8.09 -1.43
C LEU A 35 -12.48 8.75 -2.74
N VAL A 36 -12.66 10.08 -2.76
CA VAL A 36 -12.93 10.82 -4.01
C VAL A 36 -11.74 10.72 -4.96
N ASP A 37 -10.51 10.66 -4.43
CA ASP A 37 -9.30 10.51 -5.25
C ASP A 37 -9.31 9.22 -6.09
N LEU A 38 -10.02 8.16 -5.65
CA LEU A 38 -10.20 6.93 -6.44
C LEU A 38 -11.03 7.12 -7.70
N THR A 39 -11.80 8.21 -7.79
CA THR A 39 -12.77 8.46 -8.87
C THR A 39 -12.26 9.47 -9.90
N SER A 40 -11.20 10.20 -9.56
CA SER A 40 -10.60 11.20 -10.44
C SER A 40 -9.41 10.59 -11.18
N HIS A 41 -9.44 10.62 -12.52
CA HIS A 41 -8.29 10.26 -13.33
C HIS A 41 -7.10 11.23 -13.19
N MET A 42 -7.26 12.32 -12.43
CA MET A 42 -6.23 13.35 -12.21
C MET A 42 -5.75 13.44 -10.76
N ALA A 43 -6.31 12.64 -9.85
CA ALA A 43 -5.86 12.60 -8.46
C ALA A 43 -4.95 11.39 -8.24
N PHE A 44 -3.90 11.59 -7.45
CA PHE A 44 -3.11 10.47 -6.94
C PHE A 44 -3.84 9.84 -5.77
N VAL A 45 -3.89 8.50 -5.75
CA VAL A 45 -4.38 7.78 -4.58
C VAL A 45 -3.46 8.09 -3.41
N SER A 46 -4.02 8.54 -2.29
CA SER A 46 -3.24 8.93 -1.11
C SER A 46 -2.61 7.72 -0.41
N SER A 47 -1.54 7.96 0.36
CA SER A 47 -0.91 6.92 1.19
C SER A 47 -1.89 6.29 2.17
N ASP A 48 -2.87 7.05 2.69
CA ASP A 48 -3.86 6.55 3.64
C ASP A 48 -4.75 5.46 3.01
N VAL A 49 -5.18 5.67 1.76
CA VAL A 49 -5.96 4.69 1.01
C VAL A 49 -5.15 3.44 0.70
N ILE A 50 -3.89 3.61 0.26
CA ILE A 50 -2.98 2.48 0.01
C ILE A 50 -2.75 1.67 1.29
N ASN A 51 -2.45 2.34 2.40
CA ASN A 51 -2.17 1.69 3.68
C ASN A 51 -3.41 0.99 4.24
N ALA A 52 -4.59 1.57 4.09
CA ALA A 52 -5.83 0.92 4.48
C ALA A 52 -6.13 -0.32 3.64
N TYR A 53 -5.86 -0.25 2.33
CA TYR A 53 -6.01 -1.42 1.46
C TYR A 53 -5.02 -2.54 1.83
N GLN A 54 -3.77 -2.21 2.17
CA GLN A 54 -2.80 -3.16 2.70
C GLN A 54 -3.29 -3.84 3.99
N ASN A 55 -3.99 -3.10 4.87
CA ASN A 55 -4.59 -3.67 6.07
C ASN A 55 -5.74 -4.66 5.76
N LEU A 56 -6.57 -4.35 4.76
CA LEU A 56 -7.61 -5.27 4.29
C LEU A 56 -7.01 -6.55 3.69
N LEU A 57 -5.91 -6.43 2.93
CA LEU A 57 -5.19 -7.59 2.40
C LEU A 57 -4.57 -8.43 3.52
N LYS A 58 -4.01 -7.80 4.56
CA LYS A 58 -3.51 -8.48 5.76
C LYS A 58 -4.62 -9.26 6.46
N GLU A 59 -5.83 -8.70 6.55
CA GLU A 59 -6.99 -9.37 7.15
C GLU A 59 -7.49 -10.56 6.31
N ALA A 60 -7.52 -10.41 4.98
CA ALA A 60 -8.02 -11.45 4.09
C ALA A 60 -7.04 -12.64 3.94
N GLU A 61 -5.74 -12.35 3.77
CA GLU A 61 -4.72 -13.38 3.53
C GLU A 61 -4.10 -13.93 4.82
N GLY A 62 -4.33 -13.24 5.94
CA GLY A 62 -3.81 -13.60 7.25
C GLY A 62 -2.29 -13.77 7.22
N ASP A 63 -1.84 -14.89 7.78
CA ASP A 63 -0.43 -15.10 8.04
C ASP A 63 0.42 -15.50 6.81
N LYS A 64 -0.19 -15.66 5.64
CA LYS A 64 0.53 -16.11 4.43
C LYS A 64 1.45 -15.05 3.83
N CYS A 65 1.14 -13.77 4.06
CA CYS A 65 1.83 -12.64 3.46
C CYS A 65 2.10 -11.55 4.50
N ILE A 66 3.19 -10.82 4.29
CA ILE A 66 3.52 -9.62 5.05
C ILE A 66 3.13 -8.40 4.21
N TYR A 67 2.37 -7.49 4.81
CA TYR A 67 1.99 -6.22 4.20
C TYR A 67 2.52 -5.09 5.06
N THR A 68 3.28 -4.18 4.45
CA THR A 68 3.80 -2.99 5.13
C THR A 68 3.13 -1.72 4.62
N THR A 69 3.18 -0.67 5.44
CA THR A 69 2.74 0.66 5.05
C THR A 69 3.76 1.30 4.10
N SER A 70 3.28 2.25 3.30
CA SER A 70 4.09 3.05 2.38
C SER A 70 5.17 3.91 3.07
N PHE A 71 5.03 4.14 4.38
CA PHE A 71 5.99 4.90 5.17
C PHE A 71 7.33 4.18 5.34
N LEU A 72 7.36 2.85 5.27
CA LEU A 72 8.61 2.09 5.39
C LEU A 72 9.64 2.56 4.37
N TYR A 73 9.27 2.64 3.09
CA TYR A 73 10.19 3.12 2.05
C TYR A 73 10.51 4.61 2.18
N GLN A 74 9.50 5.43 2.53
CA GLN A 74 9.70 6.87 2.69
C GLN A 74 10.69 7.22 3.81
N THR A 75 10.85 6.33 4.81
CA THR A 75 11.81 6.54 5.91
C THR A 75 13.22 6.08 5.58
N LEU A 76 13.42 5.25 4.54
CA LEU A 76 14.73 4.89 4.03
C LEU A 76 15.42 6.13 3.44
N GLY A 77 16.40 6.68 4.16
CA GLY A 77 17.09 7.92 3.80
C GLY A 77 16.70 9.14 4.65
N THR A 78 15.83 8.96 5.65
CA THR A 78 15.54 9.95 6.69
C THR A 78 16.29 9.63 7.98
N ALA A 79 16.20 10.51 8.99
CA ALA A 79 16.75 10.26 10.33
C ALA A 79 15.90 9.30 11.19
N MET A 80 14.72 8.87 10.70
CA MET A 80 13.87 7.92 11.41
C MET A 80 14.39 6.49 11.24
N SER A 81 14.38 5.70 12.32
CA SER A 81 14.76 4.29 12.23
C SER A 81 13.68 3.52 11.48
N PRO A 82 14.02 2.76 10.41
CA PRO A 82 13.07 1.89 9.72
C PRO A 82 12.43 0.84 10.64
N GLU A 83 13.10 0.49 11.74
CA GLU A 83 12.65 -0.51 12.71
C GLU A 83 11.28 -0.18 13.32
N MET A 84 10.93 1.12 13.43
CA MET A 84 9.63 1.54 13.96
C MET A 84 8.46 1.12 13.07
N PHE A 85 8.71 0.83 11.78
CA PHE A 85 7.70 0.35 10.82
C PHE A 85 7.75 -1.18 10.64
N LEU A 86 8.68 -1.85 11.32
CA LEU A 86 8.90 -3.30 11.26
C LEU A 86 8.55 -3.98 12.60
N VAL A 87 7.97 -3.28 13.56
CA VAL A 87 7.67 -3.78 14.92
C VAL A 87 6.87 -5.08 14.90
N ASP A 88 5.94 -5.22 13.95
CA ASP A 88 5.08 -6.41 13.80
C ASP A 88 5.70 -7.50 12.92
N ILE A 89 6.92 -7.31 12.40
CA ILE A 89 7.60 -8.21 11.48
C ILE A 89 8.72 -8.93 12.23
N THR A 90 8.38 -10.07 12.83
CA THR A 90 9.35 -10.92 13.54
C THR A 90 10.05 -11.89 12.60
N GLU A 91 11.11 -12.54 13.07
CA GLU A 91 11.81 -13.59 12.32
C GLU A 91 10.89 -14.78 12.05
N GLU A 92 10.06 -15.19 13.01
CA GLU A 92 9.05 -16.23 12.85
C GLU A 92 8.07 -15.86 11.73
N ARG A 93 7.60 -14.61 11.72
CA ARG A 93 6.71 -14.08 10.70
C ARG A 93 7.33 -14.16 9.30
N ILE A 94 8.61 -13.80 9.18
CA ILE A 94 9.36 -13.86 7.91
C ILE A 94 9.50 -15.32 7.43
N ASN A 95 9.73 -16.26 8.35
CA ASN A 95 9.91 -17.67 8.03
C ASN A 95 8.61 -18.37 7.60
N GLU A 96 7.46 -17.94 8.15
CA GLU A 96 6.15 -18.51 7.81
C GLU A 96 5.53 -17.90 6.56
N ALA A 97 5.75 -16.61 6.33
CA ALA A 97 5.18 -15.91 5.19
C ALA A 97 5.85 -16.32 3.87
N LYS A 98 5.06 -16.35 2.80
CA LYS A 98 5.55 -16.61 1.45
C LYS A 98 6.06 -15.34 0.77
N TYR A 99 5.29 -14.25 0.91
CA TYR A 99 5.57 -12.99 0.24
C TYR A 99 5.57 -11.82 1.21
N TRP A 100 6.39 -10.82 0.93
CA TRP A 100 6.34 -9.51 1.57
C TRP A 100 6.08 -8.43 0.52
N PHE A 101 4.98 -7.70 0.69
CA PHE A 101 4.54 -6.61 -0.15
C PHE A 101 4.85 -5.25 0.49
N ILE A 102 5.63 -4.44 -0.24
CA ILE A 102 6.11 -3.13 0.19
C ILE A 102 5.69 -2.09 -0.86
N PRO A 103 4.70 -1.23 -0.57
CA PRO A 103 4.31 -0.16 -1.47
C PRO A 103 5.35 0.96 -1.42
N LEU A 104 5.73 1.46 -2.60
CA LEU A 104 6.73 2.52 -2.77
C LEU A 104 6.09 3.69 -3.51
N PHE A 105 6.47 4.91 -3.14
CA PHE A 105 6.04 6.12 -3.85
C PHE A 105 7.26 6.96 -4.22
N ASP A 106 7.44 7.24 -5.51
CA ASP A 106 8.58 8.00 -6.05
C ASP A 106 8.23 9.47 -6.36
N PHE A 107 7.32 10.04 -5.57
CA PHE A 107 6.74 11.39 -5.70
C PHE A 107 5.72 11.56 -6.83
N GLU A 108 5.77 10.73 -7.87
CA GLU A 108 4.82 10.80 -8.98
C GLU A 108 4.01 9.51 -9.13
N HIS A 109 4.56 8.36 -8.74
CA HIS A 109 3.96 7.07 -9.06
C HIS A 109 4.08 6.06 -7.93
N TRP A 110 3.02 5.27 -7.80
CA TRP A 110 3.00 4.11 -6.91
C TRP A 110 3.63 2.90 -7.59
N HIS A 111 4.50 2.23 -6.84
CA HIS A 111 5.09 0.96 -7.21
C HIS A 111 4.84 -0.05 -6.09
N LEU A 112 5.02 -1.33 -6.41
CA LEU A 112 4.94 -2.41 -5.43
C LEU A 112 6.19 -3.29 -5.55
N LEU A 113 6.93 -3.41 -4.45
CA LEU A 113 7.95 -4.42 -4.32
C LEU A 113 7.33 -5.68 -3.70
N ALA A 114 7.40 -6.79 -4.41
CA ALA A 114 7.01 -8.11 -3.93
C ALA A 114 8.26 -8.95 -3.71
N VAL A 115 8.55 -9.29 -2.45
CA VAL A 115 9.69 -10.13 -2.07
C VAL A 115 9.19 -11.55 -1.86
N ASP A 116 9.80 -12.51 -2.55
CA ASP A 116 9.63 -13.94 -2.29
C ASP A 116 10.59 -14.35 -1.16
N LEU A 117 10.02 -14.51 0.04
CA LEU A 117 10.78 -14.79 1.26
C LEU A 117 11.37 -16.21 1.26
N GLN A 118 10.80 -17.13 0.50
CA GLN A 118 11.25 -18.52 0.41
C GLN A 118 12.23 -18.74 -0.75
N GLY A 119 12.03 -18.01 -1.86
CA GLY A 119 12.85 -18.11 -3.07
C GLY A 119 14.03 -17.14 -3.12
N GLY A 120 14.13 -16.18 -2.19
CA GLY A 120 15.22 -15.22 -2.10
C GLY A 120 15.28 -14.24 -3.29
N LYS A 121 14.13 -13.95 -3.91
CA LYS A 121 14.00 -13.06 -5.08
C LYS A 121 13.04 -11.93 -4.78
N TYR A 122 13.11 -10.86 -5.56
CA TYR A 122 12.12 -9.80 -5.54
C TYR A 122 11.66 -9.43 -6.94
N LEU A 123 10.43 -8.93 -7.02
CA LEU A 123 9.83 -8.39 -8.22
C LEU A 123 9.41 -6.94 -7.94
N HIS A 124 9.90 -6.02 -8.76
CA HIS A 124 9.45 -4.64 -8.74
C HIS A 124 8.34 -4.48 -9.78
N LEU A 125 7.14 -4.13 -9.30
CA LEU A 125 5.94 -3.96 -10.12
C LEU A 125 5.66 -2.46 -10.27
N SER A 126 5.67 -2.00 -11.52
CA SER A 126 5.25 -0.66 -11.90
C SER A 126 4.23 -0.76 -13.02
N SER A 127 3.13 -0.02 -12.90
CA SER A 127 2.12 0.10 -13.96
C SER A 127 2.58 1.01 -15.10
N ILE A 128 3.67 1.74 -14.89
CA ILE A 128 4.33 2.54 -15.90
C ILE A 128 5.47 1.72 -16.46
N LYS A 129 5.58 1.70 -17.79
CA LYS A 129 6.79 1.18 -18.43
C LYS A 129 7.96 2.05 -18.00
N THR A 130 8.65 1.61 -16.95
CA THR A 130 9.99 2.08 -16.65
C THR A 130 10.83 1.75 -17.87
N LEU A 131 11.28 2.79 -18.59
CA LEU A 131 12.33 2.65 -19.59
C LEU A 131 13.48 1.92 -18.89
N ASN A 132 13.83 0.73 -19.37
CA ASN A 132 14.87 -0.14 -18.83
C ASN A 132 16.10 0.66 -18.36
N THR A 133 16.15 1.01 -17.08
CA THR A 133 17.39 1.36 -16.41
C THR A 133 17.88 0.14 -15.66
N THR A 134 18.23 -0.88 -16.43
CA THR A 134 19.38 -1.73 -16.10
C THR A 134 20.65 -0.87 -16.18
N ARG A 135 20.78 0.11 -15.28
CA ARG A 135 22.10 0.64 -14.90
C ARG A 135 22.55 -0.18 -13.72
N GLY A 136 23.39 -1.16 -14.04
CA GLY A 136 23.82 -2.19 -13.13
C GLY A 136 24.36 -1.64 -11.81
N LEU A 137 23.95 -2.28 -10.73
CA LEU A 137 24.75 -2.44 -9.53
C LEU A 137 26.00 -3.25 -9.91
N LYS A 138 26.95 -2.61 -10.60
CA LYS A 138 28.35 -3.03 -10.48
C LYS A 138 28.79 -2.58 -9.11
N LYS A 139 29.12 -3.55 -8.25
CA LYS A 139 29.93 -3.34 -7.06
C LYS A 139 31.14 -2.48 -7.46
N GLN A 140 31.32 -1.34 -6.80
CA GLN A 140 32.65 -0.77 -6.59
C GLN A 140 33.17 -1.32 -5.27
#